data_AF-A0A4V3CDF5-F1
#
_entry.id   AF-A0A4V3CDF5-F1
#
_cell.length_a   1.000
_cell.length_b   1.000
_cell.length_c   1.000
_cell.angle_alpha   90.00
_cell.angle_beta   90.00
_cell.angle_gamma   90.00
#
_symmetry.space_group_name_H-M   'P 1'
#
loop_
_entity.id
_entity.type
_entity.pdbx_description
1 polymer ?
#
loop_
_entity_poly.entity_id
_entity_poly.type
_entity_poly.pdbx_seq_one_letter_code
_entity_poly.pdbx_strand_id
1 'polypeptide(L)'
;MGCGGFHELFRVYDSRNTGYNDRRPDDTQEKISLIKRLYAEGRIGKDSYYSLKDRAYNGNLSFEQLMDIKESSFNSRENTSQDSEVKDDKPNNKNKSINKYKEKIKELKRSREKVESIRTKIQERLNELLQEKEKVEEMAESMVSSSEEAAREYIEKKLDLEENIQVLKKRKKELEKQIDEIDKTMKVVDTKMLDYEAVKLQEELENIKKDI
;
A
#
# COMPACT_ATOMS: atom_id res chain seq x y z
N MET A 1 19.30 56.37 13.50
CA MET A 1 19.39 55.73 14.83
C MET A 1 17.98 55.56 15.34
N GLY A 2 17.60 54.32 15.62
CA GLY A 2 16.27 53.97 16.14
C GLY A 2 16.19 53.99 17.66
N CYS A 3 15.25 53.19 18.18
CA CYS A 3 14.76 53.03 19.56
C CYS A 3 13.54 53.92 19.86
N GLY A 4 12.40 53.45 20.36
CA GLY A 4 12.02 52.11 20.81
C GLY A 4 11.11 52.17 22.05
N GLY A 5 9.97 51.48 22.00
CA GLY A 5 9.27 50.85 23.14
C GLY A 5 8.25 51.67 23.94
N PHE A 6 7.26 51.07 24.63
CA PHE A 6 6.78 49.69 24.75
C PHE A 6 5.51 49.72 25.67
N HIS A 7 4.63 48.70 25.56
CA HIS A 7 3.57 48.26 26.52
C HIS A 7 2.32 49.14 26.74
N GLU A 8 1.10 48.66 27.02
CA GLU A 8 0.39 47.37 27.03
C GLU A 8 -1.09 47.75 27.36
N LEU A 9 -2.08 47.31 26.59
CA LEU A 9 -3.04 46.24 26.92
C LEU A 9 -4.08 46.51 28.05
N PHE A 10 -5.35 46.58 27.60
CA PHE A 10 -6.66 46.29 28.22
C PHE A 10 -7.43 47.35 29.04
N ARG A 11 -8.62 47.69 28.52
CA ARG A 11 -10.01 47.61 29.08
C ARG A 11 -10.89 48.58 28.26
N VAL A 12 -12.19 48.41 27.96
CA VAL A 12 -13.27 47.45 28.21
C VAL A 12 -14.38 47.84 27.21
N TYR A 13 -15.18 46.85 26.81
CA TYR A 13 -16.42 46.94 26.00
C TYR A 13 -17.26 48.21 26.15
N ASP A 14 -17.77 48.74 25.03
CA ASP A 14 -19.21 48.96 24.92
C ASP A 14 -19.76 48.80 23.49
N SER A 15 -21.00 48.35 23.47
CA SER A 15 -21.83 47.76 22.42
C SER A 15 -22.25 48.72 21.29
N ARG A 16 -22.30 48.21 20.04
CA ARG A 16 -23.40 48.43 19.09
C ARG A 16 -23.31 47.56 17.84
N ASN A 17 -24.06 46.47 17.91
CA ASN A 17 -24.81 45.78 16.86
C ASN A 17 -24.77 46.43 15.45
N THR A 18 -24.04 45.82 14.50
CA THR A 18 -24.47 45.69 13.10
C THR A 18 -24.09 44.29 12.64
N GLY A 19 -25.11 43.45 12.51
CA GLY A 19 -24.97 42.05 12.13
C GLY A 19 -24.33 41.91 10.76
N TYR A 20 -23.11 41.39 10.76
CA TYR A 20 -22.64 40.58 9.65
C TYR A 20 -22.94 39.13 10.01
N ASN A 21 -24.04 38.64 9.45
CA ASN A 21 -24.20 37.22 9.20
C ASN A 21 -22.96 36.78 8.41
N ASP A 22 -22.00 36.15 9.07
CA ASP A 22 -20.91 35.43 8.43
C ASP A 22 -21.51 34.15 7.82
N ARG A 23 -22.36 34.35 6.80
CA ARG A 23 -22.77 33.30 5.86
C ARG A 23 -21.54 33.00 5.01
N ARG A 24 -20.59 32.27 5.60
CA ARG A 24 -19.71 31.42 4.80
C ARG A 24 -20.63 30.59 3.90
N PRO A 25 -20.38 30.51 2.58
CA PRO A 25 -21.10 29.55 1.75
C PRO A 25 -20.96 28.18 2.41
N ASP A 26 -22.05 27.41 2.41
CA ASP A 26 -22.13 26.09 3.04
C ASP A 26 -21.10 25.14 2.40
N ASP A 27 -19.88 25.19 2.91
CA ASP A 27 -18.71 24.46 2.45
C ASP A 27 -18.69 23.02 2.98
N THR A 28 -19.73 22.66 3.76
CA THR A 28 -19.95 21.34 4.34
C THR A 28 -19.94 20.26 3.27
N GLN A 29 -20.61 20.49 2.13
CA GLN A 29 -20.67 19.52 1.03
C GLN A 29 -19.30 19.30 0.37
N GLU A 30 -18.49 20.35 0.25
CA GLU A 30 -17.15 20.25 -0.30
C GLU A 30 -16.20 19.53 0.67
N LYS A 31 -16.29 19.82 1.98
CA LYS A 31 -15.55 19.10 3.04
C LYS A 31 -15.90 17.61 3.05
N ILE A 32 -17.19 17.29 2.98
CA ILE A 32 -17.67 15.91 2.89
C ILE A 32 -17.13 15.21 1.65
N SER A 33 -17.11 15.91 0.51
CA SER A 33 -16.56 15.36 -0.74
C SER A 33 -15.07 15.04 -0.62
N LEU A 34 -14.30 15.89 0.08
CA LEU A 34 -12.88 15.64 0.34
C LEU A 34 -12.68 14.48 1.33
N ILE A 35 -13.46 14.40 2.41
CA ILE A 35 -13.43 13.28 3.37
C ILE A 35 -13.70 11.94 2.67
N LYS A 36 -14.72 11.90 1.80
CA LYS A 36 -15.02 10.72 0.94
C LYS A 36 -13.85 10.32 0.08
N ARG A 37 -13.15 11.30 -0.52
CA ARG A 37 -11.96 11.04 -1.32
C ARG A 37 -10.82 10.49 -0.48
N LEU A 38 -10.53 11.08 0.68
CA LEU A 38 -9.48 10.61 1.59
C LEU A 38 -9.73 9.16 2.04
N TYR A 39 -10.98 8.81 2.33
CA TYR A 39 -11.37 7.45 2.68
C TYR A 39 -11.27 6.48 1.49
N ALA A 40 -11.74 6.89 0.31
CA ALA A 40 -11.64 6.11 -0.93
C ALA A 40 -10.19 5.85 -1.37
N GLU A 41 -9.28 6.77 -1.04
CA GLU A 41 -7.84 6.61 -1.27
C GLU A 41 -7.15 5.79 -0.16
N GLY A 42 -7.89 5.40 0.88
CA GLY A 42 -7.37 4.66 2.03
C GLY A 42 -6.38 5.45 2.89
N ARG A 43 -6.49 6.79 2.88
CA ARG A 43 -5.68 7.70 3.72
C ARG A 43 -6.22 7.80 5.15
N ILE A 44 -7.51 7.62 5.32
CA ILE A 44 -8.18 7.62 6.61
C ILE A 44 -8.94 6.30 6.81
N GLY A 45 -9.02 5.83 8.06
CA GLY A 45 -9.80 4.65 8.43
C GLY A 45 -11.30 4.97 8.60
N LYS A 46 -12.10 3.92 8.82
CA LYS A 46 -13.57 4.02 8.98
C LYS A 46 -13.98 4.93 10.14
N ASP A 47 -13.31 4.82 11.30
CA ASP A 47 -13.65 5.65 12.46
C ASP A 47 -13.32 7.13 12.22
N SER A 48 -12.18 7.39 11.58
CA SER A 48 -11.78 8.74 11.15
C SER A 48 -12.74 9.31 10.10
N TYR A 49 -13.25 8.48 9.19
CA TYR A 49 -14.24 8.87 8.20
C TYR A 49 -15.52 9.42 8.83
N TYR A 50 -16.11 8.66 9.75
CA TYR A 50 -17.34 9.08 10.45
C TYR A 50 -17.09 10.28 11.37
N SER A 51 -15.99 10.27 12.13
CA SER A 51 -15.61 11.41 12.97
C SER A 51 -15.44 12.71 12.18
N LEU A 52 -14.79 12.66 11.01
CA LEU A 52 -14.59 13.85 10.18
C LEU A 52 -15.89 14.30 9.53
N LYS A 53 -16.76 13.37 9.10
CA LYS A 53 -18.08 13.67 8.55
C LYS A 53 -18.96 14.37 9.59
N ASP A 54 -18.97 13.90 10.83
CA ASP A 54 -19.71 14.54 11.94
C ASP A 54 -19.18 15.93 12.26
N ARG A 55 -17.84 16.10 12.32
CA ARG A 55 -17.23 17.43 12.53
C ARG A 55 -17.55 18.40 11.39
N ALA A 56 -17.61 17.92 10.15
CA ALA A 56 -18.01 18.73 9.00
C ALA A 56 -19.47 19.21 9.14
N TYR A 57 -20.41 18.31 9.47
CA TYR A 57 -21.82 18.68 9.67
C TYR A 57 -22.02 19.62 10.87
N ASN A 58 -21.20 19.49 11.92
CA ASN A 58 -21.26 20.35 13.10
C ASN A 58 -20.51 21.68 12.92
N GLY A 59 -19.95 21.97 11.75
CA GLY A 59 -19.20 23.20 11.48
C GLY A 59 -17.81 23.28 12.15
N ASN A 60 -17.36 22.18 12.78
CA ASN A 60 -16.13 22.10 13.60
C ASN A 60 -14.93 21.52 12.83
N LEU A 61 -14.95 21.63 11.50
CA LEU A 61 -13.88 21.14 10.63
C LEU A 61 -13.50 22.21 9.60
N SER A 62 -12.23 22.60 9.57
CA SER A 62 -11.70 23.50 8.54
C SER A 62 -11.12 22.73 7.35
N PHE A 63 -11.01 23.40 6.21
CA PHE A 63 -10.37 22.82 5.03
C PHE A 63 -8.87 22.61 5.23
N GLU A 64 -8.18 23.50 5.96
CA GLU A 64 -6.75 23.31 6.26
C GLU A 64 -6.53 22.00 7.02
N GLN A 65 -7.38 21.69 8.02
CA GLN A 65 -7.30 20.44 8.77
C GLN A 65 -7.46 19.20 7.87
N LEU A 66 -8.28 19.27 6.83
CA LEU A 66 -8.42 18.18 5.85
C LEU A 66 -7.22 18.08 4.89
N MET A 67 -6.62 19.21 4.54
CA MET A 67 -5.41 19.25 3.70
C MET A 67 -4.19 18.77 4.48
N ASP A 68 -4.07 19.09 5.76
CA ASP A 68 -3.02 18.56 6.65
C ASP A 68 -3.09 17.04 6.74
N ILE A 69 -4.30 16.46 6.83
CA ILE A 69 -4.50 15.00 6.78
C ILE A 69 -4.10 14.43 5.42
N LYS A 70 -4.42 15.15 4.33
CA LYS A 70 -4.00 14.76 2.98
C LYS A 70 -2.47 14.76 2.85
N GLU A 71 -1.78 15.76 3.35
CA GLU A 71 -0.32 15.92 3.24
C GLU A 71 0.46 15.03 4.21
N SER A 72 0.03 14.92 5.47
CA SER A 72 0.67 14.03 6.46
C SER A 72 0.63 12.55 6.06
N SER A 73 -0.41 12.13 5.32
CA SER A 73 -0.49 10.78 4.75
C SER A 73 0.46 10.54 3.56
N PHE A 74 1.01 11.58 2.93
CA PHE A 74 2.05 11.47 1.90
C PHE A 74 3.45 11.31 2.51
N ASN A 75 3.77 12.06 3.57
CA ASN A 75 5.10 12.03 4.19
C ASN A 75 5.46 10.69 4.86
N SER A 76 4.48 9.80 5.08
CA SER A 76 4.73 8.43 5.57
C SER A 76 4.90 7.39 4.45
N ARG A 77 4.81 7.81 3.17
CA ARG A 77 4.81 6.92 1.99
C ARG A 77 5.82 7.30 0.90
N GLU A 78 6.59 8.37 1.06
CA GLU A 78 7.69 8.69 0.14
C GLU A 78 8.86 7.74 0.32
N ASN A 79 8.71 6.57 -0.30
CA ASN A 79 9.75 5.82 -0.98
C ASN A 79 9.03 4.87 -1.94
N THR A 80 8.42 5.41 -2.98
CA THR A 80 8.25 4.73 -4.29
C THR A 80 7.52 5.67 -5.27
N SER A 81 8.28 6.06 -6.30
CA SER A 81 7.83 6.36 -7.66
C SER A 81 7.14 7.70 -7.92
N GLN A 82 7.97 8.68 -8.32
CA GLN A 82 7.61 9.70 -9.31
C GLN A 82 7.10 9.00 -10.59
N ASP A 83 5.85 9.29 -10.96
CA ASP A 83 5.45 9.75 -12.29
C ASP A 83 3.93 9.61 -12.43
N SER A 84 3.24 10.75 -12.38
CA SER A 84 2.11 11.08 -13.25
C SER A 84 1.50 12.42 -12.83
N GLU A 85 1.94 13.49 -13.49
CA GLU A 85 1.13 14.70 -13.63
C GLU A 85 -0.20 14.30 -14.32
N VAL A 86 -1.29 14.30 -13.57
CA VAL A 86 -2.63 14.31 -14.14
C VAL A 86 -3.31 15.60 -13.71
N LYS A 87 -3.42 16.52 -14.67
CA LYS A 87 -4.29 17.70 -14.61
C LYS A 87 -5.73 17.22 -14.39
N ASP A 88 -6.23 17.30 -13.16
CA ASP A 88 -7.60 16.95 -12.80
C ASP A 88 -8.47 18.23 -12.79
N ASP A 89 -8.87 18.69 -13.98
CA ASP A 89 -10.05 19.56 -14.16
C ASP A 89 -11.22 18.71 -14.68
N LYS A 90 -12.08 18.23 -13.75
CA LYS A 90 -13.54 18.02 -13.90
C LYS A 90 -14.09 17.08 -12.80
N PRO A 91 -15.21 17.41 -12.13
CA PRO A 91 -15.80 16.59 -11.09
C PRO A 91 -16.74 15.55 -11.72
N ASN A 92 -16.19 14.48 -12.30
CA ASN A 92 -17.04 13.35 -12.66
C ASN A 92 -16.25 12.03 -12.69
N ASN A 93 -16.03 11.40 -11.53
CA ASN A 93 -15.95 9.93 -11.49
C ASN A 93 -15.96 9.34 -10.07
N LYS A 94 -17.14 8.96 -9.59
CA LYS A 94 -17.29 8.10 -8.38
C LYS A 94 -16.80 6.66 -8.63
N ASN A 95 -16.57 6.25 -9.89
CA ASN A 95 -16.07 4.92 -10.26
C ASN A 95 -14.53 4.78 -10.29
N LYS A 96 -13.77 5.88 -10.18
CA LYS A 96 -12.30 5.83 -10.26
C LYS A 96 -11.66 5.08 -9.07
N SER A 97 -12.24 5.12 -7.86
CA SER A 97 -11.65 4.51 -6.66
C SER A 97 -11.77 2.98 -6.61
N ILE A 98 -12.97 2.43 -6.86
CA ILE A 98 -13.18 0.97 -6.98
C ILE A 98 -12.29 0.40 -8.09
N ASN A 99 -12.17 1.13 -9.20
CA ASN A 99 -11.31 0.73 -10.30
C ASN A 99 -9.83 0.64 -9.88
N LYS A 100 -9.33 1.59 -9.06
CA LYS A 100 -7.95 1.55 -8.52
C LYS A 100 -7.68 0.30 -7.67
N TYR A 101 -8.60 -0.10 -6.79
CA TYR A 101 -8.40 -1.31 -5.98
C TYR A 101 -8.41 -2.59 -6.84
N LYS A 102 -9.31 -2.66 -7.83
CA LYS A 102 -9.37 -3.78 -8.78
C LYS A 102 -8.12 -3.87 -9.66
N GLU A 103 -7.62 -2.73 -10.15
CA GLU A 103 -6.36 -2.65 -10.89
C GLU A 103 -5.18 -3.11 -10.04
N LYS A 104 -5.10 -2.65 -8.78
CA LYS A 104 -4.06 -3.07 -7.85
C LYS A 104 -4.07 -4.57 -7.57
N ILE A 105 -5.25 -5.18 -7.39
CA ILE A 105 -5.38 -6.65 -7.24
C ILE A 105 -4.88 -7.36 -8.50
N LYS A 106 -5.22 -6.84 -9.69
CA LYS A 106 -4.78 -7.43 -10.96
C LYS A 106 -3.26 -7.37 -11.13
N GLU A 107 -2.63 -6.26 -10.74
CA GLU A 107 -1.17 -6.13 -10.73
C GLU A 107 -0.51 -7.08 -9.74
N LEU A 108 -1.05 -7.19 -8.52
CA LEU A 108 -0.56 -8.13 -7.51
C LEU A 108 -0.65 -9.58 -7.99
N LYS A 109 -1.77 -9.98 -8.64
CA LYS A 109 -1.91 -11.32 -9.26
C LYS A 109 -0.86 -11.58 -10.32
N ARG A 110 -0.64 -10.62 -11.24
CA ARG A 110 0.42 -10.73 -12.26
C ARG A 110 1.81 -10.84 -11.66
N SER A 111 2.07 -10.11 -10.57
CA SER A 111 3.35 -10.20 -9.84
C SER A 111 3.51 -11.59 -9.22
N ARG A 112 2.47 -12.11 -8.57
CA ARG A 112 2.42 -13.46 -7.98
C ARG A 112 2.72 -14.54 -9.02
N GLU A 113 2.07 -14.48 -10.19
CA GLU A 113 2.28 -15.41 -11.30
C GLU A 113 3.75 -15.39 -11.79
N LYS A 114 4.36 -14.20 -11.89
CA LYS A 114 5.78 -14.06 -12.26
C LYS A 114 6.68 -14.73 -11.22
N VAL A 115 6.46 -14.48 -9.93
CA VAL A 115 7.24 -15.09 -8.84
C VAL A 115 7.08 -16.62 -8.84
N GLU A 116 5.85 -17.12 -9.04
CA GLU A 116 5.58 -18.56 -9.17
C GLU A 116 6.29 -19.18 -10.37
N SER A 117 6.34 -18.49 -11.52
CA SER A 117 7.05 -18.99 -12.70
C SER A 117 8.56 -19.13 -12.43
N ILE A 118 9.16 -18.17 -11.72
CA ILE A 118 10.58 -18.22 -11.34
C ILE A 118 10.82 -19.36 -10.34
N ARG A 119 9.94 -19.50 -9.34
CA ARG A 119 10.02 -20.59 -8.35
C ARG A 119 9.97 -21.96 -9.02
N THR A 120 9.12 -22.12 -10.04
CA THR A 120 8.99 -23.37 -10.81
C THR A 120 10.28 -23.68 -11.56
N LYS A 121 10.86 -22.71 -12.26
CA LYS A 121 12.17 -22.86 -12.92
C LYS A 121 13.30 -23.24 -11.96
N ILE A 122 13.33 -22.61 -10.77
CA ILE A 122 14.30 -22.97 -9.73
C ILE A 122 14.08 -24.40 -9.25
N GLN A 123 12.83 -24.85 -9.12
CA GLN A 123 12.50 -26.21 -8.72
C GLN A 123 12.96 -27.24 -9.77
N GLU A 124 12.73 -26.97 -11.06
CA GLU A 124 13.22 -27.80 -12.16
C GLU A 124 14.74 -27.91 -12.13
N ARG A 125 15.44 -26.78 -12.01
CA ARG A 125 16.90 -26.76 -11.93
C ARG A 125 17.44 -27.49 -10.70
N LEU A 126 16.75 -27.39 -9.56
CA LEU A 126 17.11 -28.14 -8.35
C LEU A 126 17.00 -29.65 -8.57
N ASN A 127 15.97 -30.11 -9.27
CA ASN A 127 15.80 -31.53 -9.58
C ASN A 127 16.92 -32.03 -10.51
N GLU A 128 17.28 -31.25 -11.53
CA GLU A 128 18.40 -31.56 -12.42
C GLU A 128 19.72 -31.69 -11.67
N LEU A 129 20.05 -30.72 -10.81
CA LEU A 129 21.30 -30.73 -10.03
C LEU A 129 21.34 -31.87 -9.03
N LEU A 130 20.19 -32.28 -8.46
CA LEU A 130 20.12 -33.45 -7.57
C LEU A 130 20.43 -34.74 -8.33
N GLN A 131 19.91 -34.91 -9.54
CA GLN A 131 20.22 -36.06 -10.39
C GLN A 131 21.68 -36.06 -10.85
N GLU A 132 22.22 -34.88 -11.18
CA GLU A 132 23.64 -34.74 -11.55
C GLU A 132 24.56 -35.08 -10.38
N LYS A 133 24.21 -34.62 -9.17
CA LYS A 133 24.93 -34.95 -7.94
C LYS A 133 24.97 -36.46 -7.69
N GLU A 134 23.86 -37.15 -7.84
CA GLU A 134 23.76 -38.61 -7.65
C GLU A 134 24.66 -39.36 -8.65
N LYS A 135 24.65 -38.97 -9.92
CA LYS A 135 25.55 -39.55 -10.93
C LYS A 135 27.03 -39.32 -10.63
N VAL A 136 27.37 -38.12 -10.15
CA VAL A 136 28.75 -37.78 -9.78
C VAL A 136 29.20 -38.59 -8.57
N GLU A 137 28.31 -38.85 -7.62
CA GLU A 137 28.56 -39.71 -6.46
C GLU A 137 28.81 -41.17 -6.87
N GLU A 138 27.95 -41.74 -7.73
CA GLU A 138 28.16 -43.08 -8.29
C GLU A 138 29.49 -43.21 -9.07
N MET A 139 29.83 -42.20 -9.86
CA MET A 139 31.11 -42.16 -10.58
C MET A 139 32.30 -42.09 -9.62
N ALA A 140 32.23 -41.27 -8.58
CA ALA A 140 33.26 -41.21 -7.55
C ALA A 140 33.47 -42.58 -6.90
N GLU A 141 32.39 -43.23 -6.45
CA GLU A 141 32.44 -44.55 -5.79
C GLU A 141 33.06 -45.62 -6.71
N SER A 142 32.70 -45.63 -7.99
CA SER A 142 33.26 -46.58 -8.96
C SER A 142 34.76 -46.39 -9.21
N MET A 143 35.26 -45.15 -9.06
CA MET A 143 36.64 -44.80 -9.35
C MET A 143 37.58 -44.94 -8.15
N VAL A 144 37.05 -45.02 -6.92
CA VAL A 144 37.84 -45.18 -5.68
C VAL A 144 38.81 -46.37 -5.76
N SER A 145 38.39 -47.47 -6.40
CA SER A 145 39.23 -48.66 -6.55
C SER A 145 40.26 -48.59 -7.68
N SER A 146 40.07 -47.73 -8.68
CA SER A 146 40.87 -47.69 -9.90
C SER A 146 41.76 -46.46 -10.03
N SER A 147 41.34 -45.31 -9.51
CA SER A 147 42.12 -44.07 -9.51
C SER A 147 41.61 -43.13 -8.41
N GLU A 148 42.42 -42.98 -7.36
CA GLU A 148 42.13 -42.07 -6.25
C GLU A 148 42.06 -40.61 -6.72
N GLU A 149 42.91 -40.21 -7.66
CA GLU A 149 42.93 -38.87 -8.22
C GLU A 149 41.63 -38.55 -8.97
N ALA A 150 41.15 -39.48 -9.81
CA ALA A 150 39.87 -39.33 -10.50
C ALA A 150 38.68 -39.31 -9.52
N ALA A 151 38.71 -40.15 -8.47
CA ALA A 151 37.69 -40.13 -7.43
C ALA A 151 37.63 -38.78 -6.70
N ARG A 152 38.79 -38.16 -6.41
CA ARG A 152 38.86 -36.83 -5.80
C ARG A 152 38.27 -35.73 -6.70
N GLU A 153 38.52 -35.77 -8.00
CA GLU A 153 37.89 -34.81 -8.95
C GLU A 153 36.36 -34.90 -8.96
N TYR A 154 35.79 -36.11 -8.89
CA TYR A 154 34.34 -36.27 -8.81
C TYR A 154 33.79 -35.77 -7.46
N ILE A 155 34.52 -35.97 -6.36
CA ILE A 155 34.13 -35.44 -5.05
C ILE A 155 34.14 -33.89 -5.06
N GLU A 156 35.13 -33.26 -5.69
CA GLU A 156 35.19 -31.80 -5.83
C GLU A 156 33.97 -31.28 -6.62
N LYS A 157 33.66 -31.90 -7.77
CA LYS A 157 32.44 -31.57 -8.53
C LYS A 157 31.16 -31.76 -7.72
N LYS A 158 31.10 -32.79 -6.87
CA LYS A 158 29.95 -33.03 -5.97
C LYS A 158 29.78 -31.88 -4.98
N LEU A 159 30.88 -31.37 -4.41
CA LEU A 159 30.84 -30.24 -3.47
C LEU A 159 30.34 -28.96 -4.16
N ASP A 160 30.79 -28.67 -5.37
CA ASP A 160 30.31 -27.53 -6.17
C ASP A 160 28.81 -27.63 -6.46
N LEU A 161 28.32 -28.83 -6.80
CA LEU A 161 26.89 -29.08 -7.01
C LEU A 161 26.10 -28.90 -5.70
N GLU A 162 26.62 -29.36 -4.57
CA GLU A 162 25.98 -29.16 -3.26
C GLU A 162 25.87 -27.69 -2.87
N GLU A 163 26.91 -26.89 -3.09
CA GLU A 163 26.87 -25.45 -2.85
C GLU A 163 25.78 -24.78 -3.69
N ASN A 164 25.76 -25.07 -5.00
CA ASN A 164 24.74 -24.56 -5.92
C ASN A 164 23.31 -24.96 -5.50
N ILE A 165 23.11 -26.21 -5.08
CA ILE A 165 21.82 -26.69 -4.55
C ILE A 165 21.42 -25.91 -3.30
N GLN A 166 22.34 -25.64 -2.38
CA GLN A 166 22.04 -24.86 -1.17
C GLN A 166 21.64 -23.43 -1.49
N VAL A 167 22.35 -22.77 -2.41
CA VAL A 167 22.02 -21.40 -2.87
C VAL A 167 20.62 -21.36 -3.48
N LEU A 168 20.29 -22.29 -4.38
CA LEU A 168 18.98 -22.36 -5.00
C LEU A 168 17.86 -22.68 -4.00
N LYS A 169 18.12 -23.55 -3.01
CA LYS A 169 17.16 -23.82 -1.92
C LYS A 169 16.88 -22.57 -1.08
N LYS A 170 17.90 -21.78 -0.75
CA LYS A 170 17.72 -20.50 -0.04
C LYS A 170 16.88 -19.53 -0.89
N ARG A 171 17.21 -19.39 -2.17
CA ARG A 171 16.47 -18.51 -3.08
C ARG A 171 15.01 -18.94 -3.27
N LYS A 172 14.74 -20.23 -3.35
CA LYS A 172 13.37 -20.77 -3.39
C LYS A 172 12.55 -20.36 -2.16
N LYS A 173 13.14 -20.45 -0.97
CA LYS A 173 12.47 -20.03 0.28
C LYS A 173 12.20 -18.53 0.32
N GLU A 174 13.09 -17.71 -0.21
CA GLU A 174 12.87 -16.26 -0.34
C GLU A 174 11.68 -15.96 -1.26
N LEU A 175 11.58 -16.64 -2.40
CA LEU A 175 10.44 -16.49 -3.31
C LEU A 175 9.12 -16.94 -2.66
N GLU A 176 9.14 -17.99 -1.84
CA GLU A 176 7.96 -18.42 -1.07
C GLU A 176 7.50 -17.33 -0.10
N LYS A 177 8.43 -16.69 0.62
CA LYS A 177 8.09 -15.53 1.48
C LYS A 177 7.51 -14.37 0.70
N GLN A 178 8.05 -14.08 -0.49
CA GLN A 178 7.51 -13.03 -1.36
C GLN A 178 6.08 -13.33 -1.83
N ILE A 179 5.76 -14.60 -2.14
CA ILE A 179 4.39 -15.02 -2.47
C ILE A 179 3.47 -14.79 -1.27
N ASP A 180 3.88 -15.22 -0.07
CA ASP A 180 3.09 -15.02 1.16
C ASP A 180 2.83 -13.54 1.46
N GLU A 181 3.82 -12.68 1.23
CA GLU A 181 3.68 -11.23 1.37
C GLU A 181 2.70 -10.66 0.35
N ILE A 182 2.78 -11.07 -0.93
CA ILE A 182 1.82 -10.67 -1.96
C ILE A 182 0.40 -11.10 -1.57
N ASP A 183 0.21 -12.35 -1.13
CA ASP A 183 -1.10 -12.87 -0.72
C ASP A 183 -1.67 -12.10 0.49
N LYS A 184 -0.84 -11.73 1.46
CA LYS A 184 -1.24 -10.85 2.58
C LYS A 184 -1.67 -9.48 2.09
N THR A 185 -0.91 -8.87 1.18
CA THR A 185 -1.26 -7.55 0.64
C THR A 185 -2.55 -7.58 -0.19
N MET A 186 -2.80 -8.66 -0.94
CA MET A 186 -4.05 -8.87 -1.66
C MET A 186 -5.25 -8.90 -0.71
N LYS A 187 -5.16 -9.67 0.38
CA LYS A 187 -6.22 -9.71 1.42
C LYS A 187 -6.50 -8.34 2.02
N VAL A 188 -5.45 -7.57 2.34
CA VAL A 188 -5.60 -6.20 2.87
C VAL A 188 -6.31 -5.29 1.86
N VAL A 189 -5.99 -5.41 0.57
CA VAL A 189 -6.66 -4.62 -0.48
C VAL A 189 -8.12 -5.05 -0.64
N ASP A 190 -8.42 -6.35 -0.62
CA ASP A 190 -9.78 -6.87 -0.68
C ASP A 190 -10.63 -6.38 0.49
N THR A 191 -10.12 -6.43 1.73
CA THR A 191 -10.81 -5.90 2.91
C THR A 191 -11.12 -4.42 2.75
N LYS A 192 -10.16 -3.61 2.27
CA LYS A 192 -10.39 -2.18 2.03
C LYS A 192 -11.43 -1.90 0.95
N MET A 193 -11.49 -2.76 -0.08
CA MET A 193 -12.51 -2.66 -1.12
C MET A 193 -13.90 -2.94 -0.54
N LEU A 194 -14.04 -3.99 0.29
CA LEU A 194 -15.30 -4.32 0.97
C LEU A 194 -15.74 -3.22 1.95
N ASP A 195 -14.80 -2.68 2.74
CA ASP A 195 -15.07 -1.58 3.65
C ASP A 195 -15.59 -0.34 2.88
N TYR A 196 -14.97 -0.04 1.75
CA TYR A 196 -15.40 1.05 0.88
C TYR A 196 -16.81 0.86 0.33
N GLU A 197 -17.12 -0.35 -0.17
CA GLU A 197 -18.46 -0.70 -0.66
C GLU A 197 -19.51 -0.63 0.46
N ALA A 198 -19.18 -1.11 1.66
CA ALA A 198 -20.05 -1.07 2.82
C ALA A 198 -20.38 0.38 3.23
N VAL A 199 -19.38 1.25 3.29
CA VAL A 199 -19.60 2.69 3.56
C VAL A 199 -20.49 3.29 2.49
N LYS A 200 -20.23 3.02 1.20
CA LYS A 200 -21.05 3.54 0.10
C LYS A 200 -22.52 3.13 0.25
N LEU A 201 -22.80 1.86 0.56
CA LEU A 201 -24.16 1.37 0.80
C LEU A 201 -24.81 2.04 2.01
N GLN A 202 -24.07 2.27 3.09
CA GLN A 202 -24.57 3.01 4.26
C GLN A 202 -24.98 4.44 3.88
N GLU A 203 -24.19 5.12 3.03
CA GLU A 203 -24.56 6.46 2.55
C GLU A 203 -25.79 6.47 1.66
N GLU A 204 -25.94 5.48 0.78
CA GLU A 204 -27.13 5.32 -0.07
C GLU A 204 -28.38 5.11 0.80
N LEU A 205 -28.29 4.29 1.86
CA LEU A 205 -29.37 4.08 2.83
C LEU A 205 -29.69 5.35 3.64
N GLU A 206 -28.68 6.10 4.09
CA GLU A 206 -28.88 7.37 4.81
C GLU A 206 -29.60 8.41 3.94
N ASN A 207 -29.27 8.48 2.65
CA ASN A 207 -29.92 9.43 1.74
C ASN A 207 -31.39 9.06 1.52
N ILE A 208 -31.71 7.78 1.30
CA ILE A 208 -33.10 7.32 1.15
C ILE A 208 -33.92 7.65 2.40
N LYS A 209 -33.35 7.50 3.60
CA LYS A 209 -34.03 7.84 4.86
C LYS A 209 -34.30 9.35 5.06
N LYS A 210 -33.55 10.22 4.38
CA LYS A 210 -33.76 11.67 4.43
C LYS A 210 -34.81 12.14 3.42
N ASP A 211 -35.06 11.34 2.39
CA ASP A 211 -36.03 11.62 1.33
C ASP A 211 -37.46 11.09 1.65
N ILE A 212 -37.64 10.42 2.81
CA ILE A 212 -38.92 9.94 3.36
C ILE A 212 -39.29 10.81 4.57
#